data_AF-X7ZY85-F1
#
_entry.id   AF-X7ZY85-F1
#
_cell.length_a   1.000
_cell.length_b   1.000
_cell.length_c   1.000
_cell.angle_alpha   90.00
_cell.angle_beta   90.00
_cell.angle_gamma   90.00
#
_symmetry.space_group_name_H-M   'P 1'
#
loop_
_entity.id
_entity.type
_entity.pdbx_description
1 polymer ?
#
loop_
_entity_poly.entity_id
_entity_poly.type
_entity_poly.pdbx_seq_one_letter_code
_entity_poly.pdbx_strand_id
1 'polypeptide(L)'
;MEGADNTEEERYSPGERYGRVYQINYLRCIGCGLCVEACPTRALTMTNDYEMADDNRADLIYEKDRLLAHCSPQCNHHHTRARPALPTPTTTAATSNPFGR
;
A
#
# COMPACT_ATOMS: atom_id res chain seq x y z
N MET A 1 -10.71 -4.73 -1.47
CA MET A 1 -9.47 -4.20 -2.06
C MET A 1 -9.46 -4.56 -3.52
N GLU A 2 -9.17 -3.59 -4.36
CA GLU A 2 -9.04 -3.80 -5.79
C GLU A 2 -7.74 -3.16 -6.27
N GLY A 3 -6.91 -3.96 -6.96
CA GLY A 3 -5.67 -3.50 -7.57
C GLY A 3 -5.89 -3.06 -9.01
N ALA A 4 -5.09 -2.12 -9.47
CA ALA A 4 -4.95 -1.76 -10.87
C ALA A 4 -3.47 -1.75 -11.27
N ASP A 5 -3.20 -1.93 -12.55
CA ASP A 5 -1.86 -1.90 -13.12
C ASP A 5 -1.42 -0.45 -13.37
N ASN A 6 -0.14 -0.15 -13.16
CA ASN A 6 0.44 1.14 -13.60
C ASN A 6 0.66 1.12 -15.12
N THR A 7 0.42 2.23 -15.82
CA THR A 7 0.77 2.38 -17.25
C THR A 7 2.06 3.19 -17.40
N GLU A 8 2.55 3.33 -18.64
CA GLU A 8 3.72 4.19 -18.91
C GLU A 8 3.39 5.67 -18.69
N GLU A 9 2.15 6.07 -18.96
CA GLU A 9 1.64 7.43 -18.83
C GLU A 9 1.19 7.78 -17.41
N GLU A 10 0.60 6.82 -16.69
CA GLU A 10 0.08 6.99 -15.34
C GLU A 10 0.68 5.96 -14.37
N ARG A 11 1.69 6.40 -13.61
CA ARG A 11 2.36 5.59 -12.58
C ARG A 11 2.13 6.16 -11.18
N TYR A 12 1.33 5.46 -10.38
CA TYR A 12 0.95 5.84 -9.01
C TYR A 12 1.84 5.20 -7.93
N SER A 13 2.47 4.06 -8.24
CA SER A 13 3.36 3.35 -7.32
C SER A 13 4.65 2.91 -8.02
N PRO A 14 5.74 2.65 -7.27
CA PRO A 14 6.98 2.11 -7.86
C PRO A 14 6.85 0.69 -8.42
N GLY A 15 5.85 -0.09 -7.97
CA GLY A 15 5.64 -1.47 -8.42
C GLY A 15 4.84 -1.57 -9.72
N GLU A 16 4.55 -2.79 -10.15
CA GLU A 16 3.69 -3.04 -11.33
C GLU A 16 2.22 -2.68 -11.05
N ARG A 17 1.78 -2.80 -9.79
CA ARG A 17 0.41 -2.60 -9.35
C ARG A 17 0.28 -1.55 -8.26
N TYR A 18 -0.90 -0.95 -8.18
CA TYR A 18 -1.32 -0.09 -7.07
C TYR A 18 -2.72 -0.46 -6.59
N GLY A 19 -3.01 -0.15 -5.32
CA GLY A 19 -4.35 -0.32 -4.77
C GLY A 19 -5.27 0.80 -5.27
N ARG A 20 -6.09 0.51 -6.28
CA ARG A 20 -7.10 1.45 -6.81
C ARG A 20 -8.17 1.74 -5.76
N VAL A 21 -8.68 0.69 -5.13
CA VAL A 21 -9.64 0.77 -4.02
C VAL A 21 -9.02 0.13 -2.80
N TYR A 22 -8.73 0.95 -1.79
CA TYR A 22 -8.12 0.51 -0.55
C TYR A 22 -9.02 0.85 0.63
N GLN A 23 -9.53 -0.19 1.29
CA GLN A 23 -10.50 -0.09 2.38
C GLN A 23 -10.14 -1.10 3.47
N ILE A 24 -10.16 -0.65 4.72
CA ILE A 24 -10.01 -1.52 5.90
C ILE A 24 -11.32 -1.48 6.69
N ASN A 25 -11.94 -2.65 6.82
CA ASN A 25 -13.13 -2.80 7.66
C ASN A 25 -12.70 -3.20 9.07
N TYR A 26 -12.75 -2.26 10.02
CA TYR A 26 -12.33 -2.49 11.40
C TYR A 26 -13.25 -3.42 12.18
N LEU A 27 -14.50 -3.60 11.75
CA LEU A 27 -15.41 -4.60 12.34
C LEU A 27 -15.04 -6.04 11.98
N ARG A 28 -14.21 -6.24 10.95
CA ARG A 28 -13.71 -7.56 10.53
C ARG A 28 -12.22 -7.73 10.77
N CYS A 29 -11.50 -6.63 11.01
CA CYS A 29 -10.08 -6.66 11.31
C CYS A 29 -9.86 -7.27 12.69
N ILE A 30 -8.93 -8.22 12.79
CA ILE A 30 -8.55 -8.83 14.09
C ILE A 30 -7.24 -8.25 14.65
N GLY A 31 -6.70 -7.21 14.03
CA GLY A 31 -5.48 -6.54 14.50
C GLY A 31 -4.21 -7.41 14.46
N CYS A 32 -4.17 -8.46 13.62
CA CYS A 32 -3.07 -9.43 13.63
C CYS A 32 -1.75 -8.94 12.99
N GLY A 33 -1.75 -7.79 12.31
CA GLY A 33 -0.54 -7.24 11.67
C GLY A 33 -0.06 -7.95 10.39
N LEU A 34 -0.72 -9.03 9.94
CA LEU A 34 -0.31 -9.77 8.74
C LEU A 34 -0.26 -8.92 7.46
N CYS A 35 -1.10 -7.89 7.37
CA CYS A 35 -1.09 -6.96 6.24
C CYS A 35 0.18 -6.08 6.18
N VAL A 36 0.79 -5.76 7.33
CA VAL A 36 2.04 -4.99 7.40
C VAL A 36 3.20 -5.86 6.94
N GLU A 37 3.27 -7.10 7.43
CA GLU A 37 4.32 -8.05 7.07
C GLU A 37 4.24 -8.48 5.61
N ALA A 38 3.03 -8.64 5.07
CA ALA A 38 2.81 -8.99 3.68
C ALA A 38 3.17 -7.85 2.71
N CYS A 39 3.27 -6.60 3.17
CA CYS A 39 3.46 -5.45 2.29
C CYS A 39 4.94 -5.28 1.91
N PRO A 40 5.34 -5.54 0.65
CA PRO A 40 6.75 -5.49 0.25
C PRO A 40 7.33 -4.07 0.26
N THR A 41 6.47 -3.06 0.11
CA THR A 41 6.84 -1.64 0.07
C THR A 41 6.65 -0.93 1.41
N ARG A 42 6.16 -1.64 2.44
CA ARG A 42 5.87 -1.08 3.77
C ARG A 42 4.93 0.13 3.74
N ALA A 43 3.90 0.07 2.90
CA ALA A 43 2.91 1.13 2.75
C ALA A 43 1.94 1.25 3.95
N LEU A 44 1.90 0.23 4.81
CA LEU A 44 1.05 0.17 5.99
C LEU A 44 1.91 0.09 7.25
N THR A 45 1.43 0.72 8.30
CA THR A 45 1.98 0.64 9.66
C THR A 45 0.83 0.44 10.63
N MET A 46 1.06 -0.37 11.67
CA MET A 46 0.14 -0.47 12.80
C MET A 46 0.47 0.65 13.79
N THR A 47 -0.53 1.44 14.15
CA THR A 47 -0.44 2.42 15.24
C THR A 47 -0.84 1.77 16.57
N ASN A 48 -0.58 2.46 17.67
CA ASN A 48 -1.06 2.07 19.00
C ASN A 48 -2.38 2.76 19.36
N ASP A 49 -3.15 3.20 18.37
CA ASP A 49 -4.45 3.81 18.62
C ASP A 49 -5.45 2.70 18.94
N TYR A 50 -6.15 2.80 20.07
CA TYR A 50 -7.14 1.81 20.52
C TYR A 50 -8.51 2.42 20.81
N GLU A 51 -8.62 3.75 20.85
CA GLU A 51 -9.87 4.49 21.13
C GLU A 51 -10.60 4.87 19.84
N MET A 52 -10.95 3.86 19.03
CA MET A 52 -11.59 4.04 17.71
C MET A 52 -13.04 3.51 17.69
N ALA A 53 -13.67 3.42 18.86
CA ALA A 53 -15.06 2.98 18.96
C ALA A 53 -16.00 4.03 18.37
N ASP A 54 -16.92 3.58 17.53
CA ASP A 54 -17.94 4.41 16.89
C ASP A 54 -19.29 3.71 16.97
N ASP A 55 -20.39 4.47 16.94
CA ASP A 55 -21.75 3.94 17.06
C ASP A 55 -22.36 3.55 15.71
N ASN A 56 -21.78 4.04 14.62
CA ASN A 56 -22.20 3.76 13.26
C ASN A 56 -21.25 2.77 12.57
N ARG A 57 -21.84 1.72 12.00
CA ARG A 57 -21.13 0.67 11.26
C ARG A 57 -20.34 1.22 10.06
N ALA A 58 -20.87 2.22 9.37
CA ALA A 58 -20.23 2.78 8.18
C ALA A 58 -18.92 3.48 8.51
N ASP A 59 -18.85 4.13 9.68
CA ASP A 59 -17.70 4.92 10.12
C ASP A 59 -16.51 4.03 10.53
N LEU A 60 -16.74 2.73 10.75
CA LEU A 60 -15.69 1.73 11.00
C LEU A 60 -15.15 1.07 9.72
N ILE A 61 -15.58 1.53 8.54
CA ILE A 61 -15.01 1.15 7.25
C ILE A 61 -14.15 2.31 6.78
N TYR A 62 -12.84 2.16 6.90
CA TYR A 62 -11.91 3.23 6.58
C TYR A 62 -11.54 3.15 5.11
N GLU A 63 -11.90 4.19 4.37
CA GLU A 63 -11.46 4.43 3.01
C GLU A 63 -10.04 4.99 2.97
N LYS A 64 -9.44 5.00 1.76
CA LYS A 64 -8.09 5.50 1.50
C LYS A 64 -7.81 6.85 2.15
N ASP A 65 -8.74 7.80 2.08
CA ASP A 65 -8.54 9.17 2.57
C ASP A 65 -8.31 9.23 4.10
N ARG A 66 -8.94 8.32 4.86
CA ARG A 66 -8.76 8.23 6.32
C ARG A 66 -7.50 7.46 6.72
N LEU A 67 -6.97 6.64 5.82
CA LEU A 67 -5.77 5.81 6.05
C LEU A 67 -4.47 6.53 5.69
N LEU A 68 -4.54 7.59 4.89
CA LEU A 68 -3.37 8.35 4.50
C LEU A 68 -2.87 9.21 5.67
N ALA A 69 -1.62 8.99 6.05
CA ALA A 69 -0.96 9.81 7.06
C ALA A 69 -0.85 11.26 6.56
N HIS A 70 -1.43 12.19 7.31
CA HIS A 70 -1.14 13.61 7.13
C HIS A 70 0.29 13.87 7.62
N CYS A 71 1.20 14.07 6.68
CA CYS A 71 2.54 14.52 7.00
C CYS A 71 2.47 15.96 7.50
N SER A 72 2.46 16.16 8.82
CA SER A 72 2.72 17.47 9.39
C SER A 72 4.21 17.81 9.18
N PRO A 73 4.58 19.09 8.95
CA PRO A 73 5.96 19.49 8.60
C PRO A 73 7.02 19.20 9.69
N GLN A 74 6.61 18.59 10.79
CA GLN A 74 7.43 18.26 11.96
C GLN A 74 7.34 16.77 12.35
N CYS A 75 6.68 15.94 11.54
CA CYS A 75 6.76 14.50 11.70
C CYS A 75 8.06 13.98 11.09
N ASN A 76 9.10 13.90 11.91
CA ASN A 76 10.35 13.18 11.60
C ASN A 76 10.10 11.66 11.64
N HIS A 77 9.20 11.14 10.80
CA HIS A 77 9.16 9.70 10.54
C HIS A 77 10.32 9.35 9.62
N HIS A 78 11.45 8.95 10.21
CA HIS A 78 12.54 8.25 9.54
C HIS A 78 12.14 6.82 9.13
N HIS A 79 10.96 6.65 8.51
CA HIS A 79 10.59 5.41 7.86
C HIS A 79 10.40 5.70 6.39
N THR A 80 11.50 5.48 5.69
CA THR A 80 11.73 5.70 4.27
C THR A 80 12.00 7.18 3.91
N ARG A 81 13.29 7.50 3.73
CA ARG A 81 13.63 8.07 2.42
C ARG A 81 12.91 7.14 1.44
N ALA A 82 11.85 7.61 0.78
CA ALA A 82 11.46 7.00 -0.47
C ALA A 82 12.78 6.89 -1.24
N ARG A 83 13.32 5.66 -1.36
CA ARG A 83 14.48 5.46 -2.22
C ARG A 83 14.03 6.09 -3.54
N PRO A 84 14.83 7.00 -4.13
CA PRO A 84 14.49 7.51 -5.46
C PRO A 84 14.14 6.28 -6.30
N ALA A 85 12.97 6.33 -6.94
CA ALA A 85 12.46 5.23 -7.75
C ALA A 85 13.65 4.62 -8.48
N LEU A 86 13.96 3.35 -8.22
CA LEU A 86 15.02 2.70 -8.98
C LEU A 86 14.66 2.91 -10.45
N PRO A 87 15.62 3.29 -11.30
CA PRO A 87 15.36 3.40 -12.72
C PRO A 87 14.73 2.07 -13.15
N THR A 88 13.53 2.16 -13.71
CA THR A 88 12.86 1.01 -14.33
C THR A 88 13.86 0.34 -15.25
N PRO A 89 14.09 -0.99 -15.18
CA PRO A 89 15.00 -1.63 -16.10
C PRO A 89 14.47 -1.41 -17.52
N THR A 90 15.18 -0.56 -18.27
CA THR A 90 14.97 -0.36 -19.69
C THR A 90 15.02 -1.74 -20.34
N THR A 91 13.94 -2.10 -21.02
CA THR A 91 13.79 -3.29 -21.84
C THR A 91 15.08 -3.64 -22.57
N THR A 92 15.72 -4.77 -22.24
CA THR A 92 16.58 -5.51 -23.17
C THR A 92 16.60 -6.99 -22.82
N ALA A 93 16.02 -7.79 -23.73
CA ALA A 93 16.27 -9.20 -24.00
C ALA A 93 16.06 -10.23 -22.88
N ALA A 94 14.90 -10.88 -22.90
CA ALA A 94 14.78 -12.29 -22.50
C ALA A 94 14.48 -13.12 -23.75
N THR A 95 15.55 -13.65 -24.31
CA THR A 95 15.58 -14.70 -25.33
C THR A 95 14.71 -15.89 -24.90
N SER A 96 14.01 -16.45 -25.88
CA SER A 96 13.23 -17.68 -25.86
C SER A 96 13.77 -18.81 -24.96
N ASN A 97 12.92 -19.43 -24.13
CA ASN A 97 13.14 -20.79 -23.66
C ASN A 97 11.87 -21.67 -23.86
N PRO A 98 11.92 -22.71 -24.72
CA PRO A 98 10.76 -23.46 -25.18
C PRO A 98 10.46 -24.77 -24.41
N PHE A 99 10.77 -24.87 -23.10
CA PHE A 99 10.49 -26.09 -22.32
C PHE A 99 10.01 -25.78 -20.89
N GLY A 100 8.70 -25.80 -20.69
CA GLY A 100 8.05 -25.95 -19.38
C GLY A 100 7.08 -27.13 -19.45
N ARG A 101 7.46 -28.24 -18.81
CA ARG A 101 6.56 -29.38 -18.53
C ARG A 101 5.58 -29.02 -17.41
#